data_AF-A0A2M7D231-F1
#
_entry.id   AF-A0A2M7D231-F1
#
_cell.length_a   1.000
_cell.length_b   1.000
_cell.length_c   1.000
_cell.angle_alpha   90.00
_cell.angle_beta   90.00
_cell.angle_gamma   90.00
#
_symmetry.space_group_name_H-M   'P 1'
#
loop_
_entity.id
_entity.type
_entity.pdbx_description
1 polymer ?
#
loop_
_entity_poly.entity_id
_entity_poly.type
_entity_poly.pdbx_seq_one_letter_code
_entity_poly.pdbx_strand_id
1 'polypeptide(L)'
;MKIVVYLSVFLIVSMLKADWTESVNSSTQEMSDYTLITKDPITGLVIDHLAVDAMIAAWGFKYWKWGKESSHITEEPWFEKNSETGGSDKTGHFYMTYLLSRVMASRMEDRGWSLEEASLAGSLSGILAMTLLEVGDGTSSYGFSKEDLLADALGASLAYLLRANPRADDFIDIRLEYLPSPGYLSNGDNTTDYSGMKHLVAFKVAGFESLKNTYWSLIEFQVGYYARGYRSYDITNSSQHVYAGIGISLSNLAQRSEINVLKNLFKFYQPGHTYAETDMWSR
;
A
#
# COMPACT_ATOMS: atom_id res chain seq x y z
N MET A 1 -3.23 19.91 -18.35
CA MET A 1 -3.01 19.09 -19.56
C MET A 1 -2.90 17.59 -19.26
N LYS A 2 -2.21 17.15 -18.18
CA LYS A 2 -2.02 15.71 -17.87
C LYS A 2 -3.27 14.95 -17.40
N ILE A 3 -4.11 15.54 -16.52
CA ILE A 3 -5.37 14.93 -16.04
C ILE A 3 -6.34 14.60 -17.19
N VAL A 4 -6.39 15.46 -18.21
CA VAL A 4 -7.24 15.28 -19.40
C VAL A 4 -6.81 14.05 -20.20
N VAL A 5 -5.51 13.72 -20.25
CA VAL A 5 -5.01 12.54 -20.96
C VAL A 5 -5.42 11.25 -20.24
N TYR A 6 -5.31 11.18 -18.91
CA TYR A 6 -5.74 10.00 -18.14
C TYR A 6 -7.23 9.74 -18.24
N LEU A 7 -8.06 10.79 -18.13
CA LEU A 7 -9.51 10.67 -18.32
C LEU A 7 -9.86 10.24 -19.74
N SER A 8 -9.14 10.74 -20.75
CA SER A 8 -9.36 10.37 -22.16
C SER A 8 -8.99 8.92 -22.43
N VAL A 9 -7.85 8.45 -21.90
CA VAL A 9 -7.43 7.04 -22.04
C VAL A 9 -8.38 6.12 -21.27
N PHE A 10 -8.79 6.49 -20.06
CA PHE A 10 -9.76 5.71 -19.30
C PHE A 10 -11.12 5.62 -20.02
N LEU A 11 -11.62 6.73 -20.57
CA LEU A 11 -12.83 6.75 -21.39
C LEU A 11 -12.69 5.87 -22.64
N ILE A 12 -11.57 5.97 -23.36
CA ILE A 12 -11.28 5.15 -24.54
C ILE A 12 -11.23 3.66 -24.18
N VAL A 13 -10.64 3.31 -23.03
CA VAL A 13 -10.53 1.92 -22.54
C VAL A 13 -11.88 1.38 -22.05
N SER A 14 -12.70 2.20 -21.39
CA SER A 14 -14.07 1.82 -21.02
C SER A 14 -15.01 1.64 -22.23
N MET A 15 -14.60 2.17 -23.40
CA MET A 15 -15.29 1.96 -24.67
C MET A 15 -14.73 0.77 -25.47
N LEU A 16 -13.66 0.11 -25.01
CA LEU A 16 -13.21 -1.16 -25.58
C LEU A 16 -14.22 -2.24 -25.19
N LYS A 17 -14.74 -2.92 -26.21
CA LYS A 17 -15.87 -3.87 -26.20
C LYS A 17 -15.89 -4.79 -24.96
N ALA A 18 -17.08 -5.16 -24.48
CA ALA A 18 -17.31 -6.09 -23.37
C ALA A 18 -16.40 -7.33 -23.39
N ASP A 19 -16.14 -7.88 -24.60
CA ASP A 19 -15.22 -9.00 -24.84
C ASP A 19 -13.80 -8.77 -24.29
N TRP A 20 -13.30 -7.53 -24.35
CA TRP A 20 -11.97 -7.18 -23.82
C TRP A 20 -11.96 -7.15 -22.30
N THR A 21 -12.97 -6.55 -21.65
CA THR A 21 -13.11 -6.57 -20.19
C THR A 21 -13.23 -8.00 -19.67
N GLU A 22 -14.05 -8.83 -20.31
CA GLU A 22 -14.18 -10.25 -19.98
C GLU A 22 -12.86 -10.99 -20.14
N SER A 23 -12.15 -10.78 -21.26
CA SER A 23 -10.83 -11.38 -21.48
C SER A 23 -9.81 -10.98 -20.42
N VAL A 24 -9.73 -9.70 -20.06
CA VAL A 24 -8.81 -9.23 -19.02
C VAL A 24 -9.15 -9.86 -17.67
N ASN A 25 -10.43 -9.84 -17.29
CA ASN A 25 -10.87 -10.42 -16.03
C ASN A 25 -10.59 -11.93 -15.98
N SER A 26 -10.90 -12.67 -17.05
CA SER A 26 -10.62 -14.11 -17.15
C SER A 26 -9.13 -14.40 -17.02
N SER A 27 -8.27 -13.70 -17.77
CA SER A 27 -6.81 -13.90 -17.67
C SER A 27 -6.26 -13.57 -16.29
N THR A 28 -6.77 -12.52 -15.63
CA THR A 28 -6.34 -12.19 -14.26
C THR A 28 -6.82 -13.22 -13.24
N GLN A 29 -8.02 -13.80 -13.43
CA GLN A 29 -8.53 -14.86 -12.58
C GLN A 29 -7.71 -16.15 -12.76
N GLU A 30 -7.41 -16.55 -14.00
CA GLU A 30 -6.56 -17.71 -14.28
C GLU A 30 -5.17 -17.57 -13.64
N MET A 31 -4.59 -16.37 -13.70
CA MET A 31 -3.31 -16.09 -13.03
C MET A 31 -3.45 -16.17 -11.51
N SER A 32 -4.52 -15.62 -10.93
CA SER A 32 -4.79 -15.74 -9.49
C SER A 32 -4.90 -17.21 -9.07
N ASP A 33 -5.71 -18.00 -9.79
CA ASP A 33 -5.93 -19.42 -9.55
C ASP A 33 -4.63 -20.24 -9.67
N TYR A 34 -3.79 -19.93 -10.66
CA TYR A 34 -2.47 -20.54 -10.81
C TYR A 34 -1.57 -20.26 -9.62
N THR A 35 -1.56 -19.02 -9.12
CA THR A 35 -0.75 -18.61 -7.95
C THR A 35 -1.34 -19.05 -6.61
N LEU A 36 -2.58 -19.56 -6.54
CA LEU A 36 -3.14 -20.12 -5.30
C LEU A 36 -2.34 -21.32 -4.78
N ILE A 37 -1.67 -22.06 -5.67
CA ILE A 37 -0.87 -23.28 -5.40
C ILE A 37 -1.72 -24.44 -4.86
N THR A 38 -2.58 -24.19 -3.87
CA THR A 38 -3.53 -25.12 -3.27
C THR A 38 -4.84 -24.41 -2.95
N LYS A 39 -5.95 -25.15 -3.05
CA LYS A 39 -7.28 -24.73 -2.60
C LYS A 39 -7.53 -25.05 -1.12
N ASP A 40 -6.66 -25.83 -0.48
CA ASP A 40 -6.79 -26.13 0.94
C ASP A 40 -6.60 -24.84 1.77
N PRO A 41 -7.60 -24.45 2.59
CA PRO A 41 -7.61 -23.19 3.32
C PRO A 41 -6.37 -22.96 4.19
N ILE A 42 -5.96 -23.96 4.97
CA ILE A 42 -4.89 -23.82 5.97
C ILE A 42 -3.52 -23.96 5.31
N THR A 43 -3.36 -24.96 4.44
CA THR A 43 -2.12 -25.16 3.68
C THR A 43 -1.81 -23.95 2.81
N GLY A 44 -2.85 -23.36 2.20
CA GLY A 44 -2.72 -22.15 1.40
C GLY A 44 -2.21 -20.96 2.21
N LEU A 45 -2.79 -20.71 3.40
CA LEU A 45 -2.31 -19.67 4.31
C LEU A 45 -0.82 -19.87 4.67
N VAL A 46 -0.43 -21.09 5.05
CA VAL A 46 0.96 -21.39 5.41
C VAL A 46 1.91 -21.15 4.25
N ILE A 47 1.57 -21.63 3.04
CA ILE A 47 2.39 -21.42 1.84
C ILE A 47 2.54 -19.94 1.52
N ASP A 48 1.44 -19.19 1.55
CA ASP A 48 1.44 -17.77 1.21
C ASP A 48 2.29 -16.97 2.20
N HIS A 49 2.16 -17.27 3.49
CA HIS A 49 2.93 -16.61 4.52
C HIS A 49 4.43 -16.92 4.41
N LEU A 50 4.80 -18.20 4.21
CA LEU A 50 6.19 -18.59 3.98
C LEU A 50 6.78 -17.97 2.72
N ALA A 51 5.98 -17.80 1.67
CA ALA A 51 6.41 -17.12 0.46
C ALA A 51 6.72 -15.64 0.72
N VAL A 52 5.86 -14.96 1.48
CA VAL A 52 6.09 -13.57 1.91
C VAL A 52 7.35 -13.46 2.77
N ASP A 53 7.50 -14.32 3.78
CA ASP A 53 8.67 -14.33 4.66
C ASP A 53 9.97 -14.58 3.88
N ALA A 54 9.94 -15.52 2.93
CA ALA A 54 11.08 -15.79 2.07
C ALA A 54 11.44 -14.59 1.18
N MET A 55 10.44 -13.87 0.66
CA MET A 55 10.67 -12.65 -0.13
C MET A 55 11.26 -11.52 0.72
N ILE A 56 10.71 -11.28 1.92
CA ILE A 56 11.22 -10.29 2.87
C ILE A 56 12.66 -10.64 3.26
N ALA A 57 12.92 -11.89 3.66
CA ALA A 57 14.25 -12.32 4.05
C ALA A 57 15.26 -12.21 2.90
N ALA A 58 14.89 -12.64 1.69
CA ALA A 58 15.75 -12.50 0.53
C ALA A 58 16.08 -11.02 0.23
N TRP A 59 15.12 -10.12 0.40
CA TRP A 59 15.34 -8.68 0.26
C TRP A 59 16.25 -8.13 1.36
N GLY A 60 15.97 -8.47 2.63
CA GLY A 60 16.72 -8.02 3.79
C GLY A 60 18.17 -8.48 3.80
N PHE A 61 18.45 -9.73 3.43
CA PHE A 61 19.83 -10.21 3.24
C PHE A 61 20.55 -9.47 2.12
N LYS A 62 19.85 -9.14 1.03
CA LYS A 62 20.45 -8.50 -0.16
C LYS A 62 20.72 -7.01 0.06
N TYR A 63 19.79 -6.28 0.64
CA TYR A 63 19.82 -4.81 0.69
C TYR A 63 20.04 -4.24 2.09
N TRP A 64 19.52 -4.91 3.13
CA TRP A 64 19.56 -4.43 4.51
C TRP A 64 20.64 -5.09 5.36
N LYS A 65 21.43 -6.01 4.76
CA LYS A 65 22.59 -6.65 5.39
C LYS A 65 22.23 -7.36 6.70
N TRP A 66 21.09 -8.05 6.73
CA TRP A 66 20.72 -8.91 7.85
C TRP A 66 21.84 -9.91 8.20
N GLY A 67 22.03 -10.13 9.51
CA GLY A 67 23.06 -11.00 10.07
C GLY A 67 24.48 -10.43 10.05
N LYS A 68 24.67 -9.15 9.73
CA LYS A 68 25.99 -8.49 9.76
C LYS A 68 26.34 -7.88 11.11
N GLU A 69 25.36 -7.70 11.99
CA GLU A 69 25.55 -7.17 13.34
C GLU A 69 24.97 -8.11 14.40
N SER A 70 25.42 -7.95 15.65
CA SER A 70 24.81 -8.64 16.78
C SER A 70 23.40 -8.08 17.03
N SER A 71 22.47 -8.96 17.41
CA SER A 71 21.09 -8.58 17.72
C SER A 71 21.03 -7.41 18.71
N HIS A 72 20.35 -6.33 18.33
CA HIS A 72 20.12 -5.17 19.18
C HIS A 72 18.77 -4.51 18.91
N ILE A 73 18.36 -3.66 19.85
CA ILE A 73 17.15 -2.85 19.78
C ILE A 73 17.58 -1.41 19.56
N THR A 74 16.88 -0.72 18.66
CA THR A 74 17.06 0.71 18.39
C THR A 74 15.78 1.43 18.79
N GLU A 75 15.93 2.57 19.47
CA GLU A 75 14.80 3.49 19.69
C GLU A 75 14.80 4.50 18.55
N GLU A 76 13.71 4.50 17.77
CA GLU A 76 13.63 5.37 16.61
C GLU A 76 12.72 6.57 16.84
N PRO A 77 13.13 7.78 16.40
CA PRO A 77 12.21 8.91 16.33
C PRO A 77 11.07 8.61 15.35
N TRP A 78 9.88 9.13 15.65
CA TRP A 78 8.71 9.03 14.80
C TRP A 78 8.82 10.01 13.63
N PHE A 79 8.37 11.23 13.85
CA PHE A 79 8.27 12.27 12.83
C PHE A 79 9.21 13.43 13.11
N GLU A 80 10.06 13.37 14.14
CA GLU A 80 10.97 14.44 14.51
C GLU A 80 11.83 14.90 13.32
N LYS A 81 12.15 16.19 13.28
CA LYS A 81 12.89 16.77 12.15
C LYS A 81 14.26 16.13 11.93
N ASN A 82 14.89 15.64 13.00
CA ASN A 82 16.20 15.00 13.01
C ASN A 82 16.13 13.47 12.89
N SER A 83 14.98 12.88 12.55
CA SER A 83 14.91 11.45 12.18
C SER A 83 15.61 11.20 10.84
N GLU A 84 16.03 9.96 10.60
CA GLU A 84 16.78 9.60 9.39
C GLU A 84 15.96 9.66 8.10
N THR A 85 14.63 9.54 8.21
CA THR A 85 13.71 9.42 7.06
C THR A 85 12.60 10.45 7.09
N GLY A 86 12.66 11.39 8.03
CA GLY A 86 11.57 12.31 8.29
C GLY A 86 10.28 11.58 8.62
N GLY A 87 10.32 10.39 9.22
CA GLY A 87 9.13 9.58 9.54
C GLY A 87 8.43 8.93 8.34
N SER A 88 9.00 9.04 7.14
CA SER A 88 8.47 8.30 5.97
C SER A 88 8.57 6.79 6.17
N ASP A 89 9.57 6.36 6.93
CA ASP A 89 9.77 4.97 7.33
C ASP A 89 8.58 4.41 8.12
N LYS A 90 8.16 5.09 9.19
CA LYS A 90 6.96 4.74 9.98
C LYS A 90 5.69 4.66 9.12
N THR A 91 5.52 5.58 8.17
CA THR A 91 4.38 5.50 7.23
C THR A 91 4.51 4.37 6.21
N GLY A 92 5.74 3.99 5.86
CA GLY A 92 6.07 2.86 5.01
C GLY A 92 5.75 1.53 5.69
N HIS A 93 6.17 1.34 6.95
CA HIS A 93 5.77 0.22 7.79
C HIS A 93 4.26 0.07 7.82
N PHE A 94 3.56 1.11 8.29
CA PHE A 94 2.10 1.15 8.32
C PHE A 94 1.44 0.74 7.00
N TYR A 95 1.85 1.36 5.89
CA TYR A 95 1.26 1.09 4.57
C TYR A 95 1.56 -0.32 4.08
N MET A 96 2.78 -0.81 4.27
CA MET A 96 3.19 -2.13 3.83
C MET A 96 2.46 -3.23 4.59
N THR A 97 2.36 -3.14 5.92
CA THR A 97 1.57 -4.10 6.71
C THR A 97 0.11 -4.03 6.33
N TYR A 98 -0.44 -2.82 6.15
CA TYR A 98 -1.82 -2.66 5.70
C TYR A 98 -2.04 -3.38 4.37
N LEU A 99 -1.23 -3.09 3.35
CA LEU A 99 -1.33 -3.71 2.03
C LEU A 99 -1.19 -5.23 2.12
N LEU A 100 -0.16 -5.71 2.81
CA LEU A 100 0.11 -7.14 2.97
C LEU A 100 -1.06 -7.84 3.65
N SER A 101 -1.61 -7.27 4.73
CA SER A 101 -2.78 -7.79 5.40
C SER A 101 -4.00 -7.88 4.49
N ARG A 102 -4.22 -6.87 3.63
CA ARG A 102 -5.34 -6.85 2.68
C ARG A 102 -5.17 -7.90 1.58
N VAL A 103 -3.95 -8.11 1.08
CA VAL A 103 -3.64 -9.14 0.08
C VAL A 103 -3.82 -10.53 0.67
N MET A 104 -3.23 -10.79 1.85
CA MET A 104 -3.34 -12.07 2.54
C MET A 104 -4.81 -12.39 2.83
N ALA A 105 -5.58 -11.43 3.35
CA ALA A 105 -7.00 -11.62 3.59
C ALA A 105 -7.80 -11.95 2.31
N SER A 106 -7.46 -11.36 1.17
CA SER A 106 -8.07 -11.72 -0.12
C SER A 106 -7.76 -13.17 -0.49
N ARG A 107 -6.50 -13.59 -0.31
CA ARG A 107 -6.05 -14.96 -0.59
C ARG A 107 -6.78 -16.02 0.24
N MET A 108 -7.15 -15.71 1.47
CA MET A 108 -7.91 -16.60 2.33
C MET A 108 -9.39 -16.66 1.90
N GLU A 109 -9.97 -15.52 1.53
CA GLU A 109 -11.33 -15.48 0.98
C GLU A 109 -11.44 -16.27 -0.34
N ASP A 110 -10.43 -16.20 -1.21
CA ASP A 110 -10.33 -17.03 -2.42
C ASP A 110 -10.33 -18.55 -2.12
N ARG A 111 -10.01 -18.93 -0.88
CA ARG A 111 -10.04 -20.31 -0.38
C ARG A 111 -11.27 -20.61 0.48
N GLY A 112 -12.27 -19.75 0.45
CA GLY A 112 -13.58 -19.97 1.08
C GLY A 112 -13.64 -19.65 2.57
N TRP A 113 -12.64 -18.94 3.13
CA TRP A 113 -12.77 -18.37 4.47
C TRP A 113 -13.86 -17.30 4.47
N SER A 114 -14.59 -17.15 5.57
CA SER A 114 -15.53 -16.03 5.70
C SER A 114 -14.79 -14.69 5.70
N LEU A 115 -15.48 -13.60 5.35
CA LEU A 115 -14.89 -12.25 5.32
C LEU A 115 -14.20 -11.88 6.63
N GLU A 116 -14.81 -12.20 7.78
CA GLU A 116 -14.27 -11.87 9.10
C GLU A 116 -13.03 -12.70 9.43
N GLU A 117 -13.09 -14.03 9.23
CA GLU A 117 -11.96 -14.93 9.48
C GLU A 117 -10.78 -14.59 8.56
N ALA A 118 -11.06 -14.35 7.28
CA ALA A 118 -10.06 -13.94 6.29
C ALA A 118 -9.42 -12.59 6.66
N SER A 119 -10.24 -11.62 7.11
CA SER A 119 -9.74 -10.30 7.53
C SER A 119 -8.82 -10.42 8.75
N LEU A 120 -9.19 -11.24 9.74
CA LEU A 120 -8.38 -11.45 10.93
C LEU A 120 -7.08 -12.20 10.58
N ALA A 121 -7.18 -13.30 9.82
CA ALA A 121 -6.02 -14.08 9.40
C ALA A 121 -5.05 -13.23 8.57
N GLY A 122 -5.53 -12.42 7.63
CA GLY A 122 -4.70 -11.50 6.85
C GLY A 122 -4.03 -10.44 7.72
N SER A 123 -4.75 -9.85 8.67
CA SER A 123 -4.18 -8.92 9.65
C SER A 123 -3.04 -9.56 10.45
N LEU A 124 -3.26 -10.75 10.98
CA LEU A 124 -2.25 -11.49 11.74
C LEU A 124 -1.05 -11.89 10.88
N SER A 125 -1.28 -12.33 9.64
CA SER A 125 -0.20 -12.63 8.68
C SER A 125 0.65 -11.41 8.36
N GLY A 126 0.04 -10.24 8.20
CA GLY A 126 0.77 -8.99 7.96
C GLY A 126 1.66 -8.61 9.13
N ILE A 127 1.12 -8.61 10.36
CA ILE A 127 1.92 -8.34 11.58
C ILE A 127 3.05 -9.35 11.73
N LEU A 128 2.78 -10.64 11.51
CA LEU A 128 3.79 -11.68 11.67
C LEU A 128 4.95 -11.51 10.68
N ALA A 129 4.64 -11.21 9.41
CA ALA A 129 5.64 -10.96 8.38
C ALA A 129 6.47 -9.69 8.66
N MET A 130 5.84 -8.61 9.13
CA MET A 130 6.57 -7.40 9.48
C MET A 130 7.34 -7.54 10.81
N THR A 131 6.88 -8.40 11.73
CA THR A 131 7.68 -8.78 12.90
C THR A 131 8.96 -9.52 12.49
N LEU A 132 8.89 -10.39 11.47
CA LEU A 132 10.10 -11.01 10.90
C LEU A 132 11.05 -9.95 10.33
N LEU A 133 10.53 -8.92 9.68
CA LEU A 133 11.31 -7.79 9.18
C LEU A 133 12.07 -7.12 10.34
N GLU A 134 11.39 -6.72 11.42
CA GLU A 134 12.02 -6.10 12.59
C GLU A 134 13.07 -6.99 13.25
N VAL A 135 12.79 -8.31 13.34
CA VAL A 135 13.76 -9.28 13.88
C VAL A 135 15.01 -9.35 12.99
N GLY A 136 14.83 -9.29 11.67
CA GLY A 136 15.92 -9.22 10.70
C GLY A 136 16.72 -7.93 10.84
N ASP A 137 16.04 -6.79 10.93
CA ASP A 137 16.66 -5.48 11.12
C ASP A 137 17.44 -5.38 12.43
N GLY A 138 16.97 -6.06 13.48
CA GLY A 138 17.70 -6.30 14.72
C GLY A 138 19.11 -6.87 14.55
N THR A 139 19.39 -7.53 13.42
CA THR A 139 20.71 -8.12 13.09
C THR A 139 21.49 -7.31 12.04
N SER A 140 21.07 -6.08 11.80
CA SER A 140 21.66 -5.12 10.85
C SER A 140 21.92 -3.78 11.54
N SER A 141 22.43 -2.80 10.82
CA SER A 141 22.68 -1.45 11.34
C SER A 141 21.41 -0.67 11.72
N TYR A 142 20.23 -1.13 11.33
CA TYR A 142 18.95 -0.50 11.68
C TYR A 142 18.56 -0.83 13.13
N GLY A 143 18.63 -2.11 13.51
CA GLY A 143 18.21 -2.61 14.82
C GLY A 143 16.70 -2.88 14.88
N PHE A 144 16.25 -3.60 15.91
CA PHE A 144 14.82 -3.90 16.10
C PHE A 144 14.13 -2.67 16.68
N SER A 145 13.06 -2.20 16.05
CA SER A 145 12.36 -0.97 16.44
C SER A 145 10.96 -1.27 16.97
N LYS A 146 10.65 -0.77 18.18
CA LYS A 146 9.30 -0.91 18.74
C LYS A 146 8.33 0.06 18.08
N GLU A 147 8.84 1.20 17.62
CA GLU A 147 8.09 2.22 16.92
C GLU A 147 7.64 1.73 15.55
N ASP A 148 8.48 1.00 14.83
CA ASP A 148 8.10 0.34 13.56
C ASP A 148 7.12 -0.78 13.77
N LEU A 149 7.38 -1.66 14.75
CA LEU A 149 6.43 -2.71 15.10
C LEU A 149 5.04 -2.13 15.49
N LEU A 150 5.01 -0.96 16.14
CA LEU A 150 3.77 -0.26 16.45
C LEU A 150 3.11 0.31 15.18
N ALA A 151 3.88 0.91 14.27
CA ALA A 151 3.36 1.36 12.97
C ALA A 151 2.77 0.18 12.17
N ASP A 152 3.43 -0.97 12.21
CA ASP A 152 2.96 -2.20 11.58
C ASP A 152 1.64 -2.69 12.19
N ALA A 153 1.58 -2.75 13.52
CA ALA A 153 0.38 -3.15 14.24
C ALA A 153 -0.81 -2.22 13.92
N LEU A 154 -0.57 -0.91 13.77
CA LEU A 154 -1.59 0.06 13.36
C LEU A 154 -2.07 -0.19 11.93
N GLY A 155 -1.14 -0.47 11.00
CA GLY A 155 -1.45 -0.79 9.60
C GLY A 155 -2.33 -2.03 9.47
N ALA A 156 -1.94 -3.11 10.13
CA ALA A 156 -2.71 -4.35 10.15
C ALA A 156 -4.08 -4.18 10.84
N SER A 157 -4.13 -3.46 11.97
CA SER A 157 -5.38 -3.17 12.66
C SER A 157 -6.36 -2.40 11.75
N LEU A 158 -5.88 -1.40 11.02
CA LEU A 158 -6.72 -0.68 10.07
C LEU A 158 -7.15 -1.58 8.89
N ALA A 159 -6.29 -2.47 8.42
CA ALA A 159 -6.64 -3.45 7.39
C ALA A 159 -7.80 -4.35 7.83
N TYR A 160 -7.74 -4.88 9.06
CA TYR A 160 -8.84 -5.64 9.66
C TYR A 160 -10.10 -4.80 9.78
N LEU A 161 -10.02 -3.62 10.41
CA LEU A 161 -11.18 -2.77 10.68
C LEU A 161 -11.92 -2.35 9.41
N LEU A 162 -11.19 -1.94 8.36
CA LEU A 162 -11.81 -1.59 7.09
C LEU A 162 -12.41 -2.83 6.42
N ARG A 163 -11.66 -3.93 6.31
CA ARG A 163 -12.14 -5.11 5.57
C ARG A 163 -13.31 -5.81 6.26
N ALA A 164 -13.29 -5.91 7.60
CA ALA A 164 -14.41 -6.45 8.39
C ALA A 164 -15.63 -5.52 8.40
N ASN A 165 -15.48 -4.25 7.99
CA ASN A 165 -16.58 -3.31 7.85
C ASN A 165 -16.64 -2.73 6.41
N PRO A 166 -17.27 -3.46 5.46
CA PRO A 166 -17.34 -3.06 4.06
C PRO A 166 -17.93 -1.66 3.83
N ARG A 167 -18.80 -1.19 4.74
CA ARG A 167 -19.33 0.18 4.67
C ARG A 167 -18.21 1.19 4.82
N ALA A 168 -17.32 1.03 5.79
CA ALA A 168 -16.17 1.91 5.98
C ALA A 168 -15.16 1.78 4.83
N ASP A 169 -14.93 0.56 4.33
CA ASP A 169 -14.03 0.28 3.19
C ASP A 169 -14.50 0.94 1.88
N ASP A 170 -15.82 1.09 1.69
CA ASP A 170 -16.40 1.84 0.57
C ASP A 170 -16.08 3.35 0.65
N PHE A 171 -15.81 3.90 1.84
CA PHE A 171 -15.45 5.31 2.04
C PHE A 171 -13.95 5.57 2.06
N ILE A 172 -13.14 4.68 2.61
CA ILE A 172 -11.74 4.94 2.94
C ILE A 172 -10.83 4.02 2.15
N ASP A 173 -9.88 4.59 1.42
CA ASP A 173 -8.74 3.86 0.88
C ASP A 173 -7.44 4.40 1.51
N ILE A 174 -6.50 3.50 1.81
CA ILE A 174 -5.12 3.85 2.17
C ILE A 174 -4.25 3.54 0.96
N ARG A 175 -3.54 4.55 0.47
CA ARG A 175 -2.82 4.47 -0.81
C ARG A 175 -1.38 4.96 -0.69
N LEU A 176 -0.55 4.37 -1.53
CA LEU A 176 0.80 4.84 -1.85
C LEU A 176 0.77 5.55 -3.21
N GLU A 177 1.25 6.79 -3.24
CA GLU A 177 1.78 7.37 -4.47
C GLU A 177 3.28 7.12 -4.50
N TYR A 178 3.77 6.60 -5.62
CA TYR A 178 5.20 6.39 -5.82
C TYR A 178 5.65 6.96 -7.16
N LEU A 179 6.58 7.91 -7.11
CA LEU A 179 7.31 8.50 -8.22
C LEU A 179 8.79 8.30 -7.92
N PRO A 180 9.48 7.35 -8.60
CA PRO A 180 10.85 6.98 -8.28
C PRO A 180 11.78 8.19 -8.12
N SER A 181 12.52 8.24 -7.03
CA SER A 181 13.54 9.27 -6.81
C SER A 181 14.82 8.94 -7.60
N PRO A 182 15.81 9.85 -7.66
CA PRO A 182 17.13 9.52 -8.20
C PRO A 182 17.79 8.30 -7.53
N GLY A 183 17.48 8.05 -6.25
CA GLY A 183 18.01 6.91 -5.48
C GLY A 183 17.51 5.54 -5.96
N TYR A 184 16.40 5.49 -6.68
CA TYR A 184 15.83 4.26 -7.24
C TYR A 184 16.83 3.52 -8.15
N LEU A 185 17.56 4.27 -8.99
CA LEU A 185 18.50 3.70 -9.95
C LEU A 185 19.87 3.38 -9.34
N SER A 186 20.26 4.03 -8.23
CA SER A 186 21.60 3.92 -7.69
C SER A 186 21.77 2.74 -6.72
N ASN A 187 20.73 2.40 -5.96
CA ASN A 187 20.85 1.47 -4.84
C ASN A 187 20.06 0.16 -5.05
N GLY A 188 19.11 0.14 -5.98
CA GLY A 188 18.28 -1.04 -6.29
C GLY A 188 17.33 -1.47 -5.16
N ASP A 189 17.35 -0.79 -4.02
CA ASP A 189 16.40 -0.93 -2.92
C ASP A 189 15.27 0.10 -3.10
N ASN A 190 14.16 -0.35 -3.69
CA ASN A 190 13.00 0.49 -3.95
C ASN A 190 11.96 0.46 -2.83
N THR A 191 12.11 -0.42 -1.83
CA THR A 191 11.20 -0.46 -0.67
C THR A 191 11.52 0.63 0.34
N THR A 192 12.75 1.16 0.31
CA THR A 192 13.21 2.30 1.14
C THR A 192 13.44 3.59 0.32
N ASP A 193 12.89 3.69 -0.89
CA ASP A 193 12.91 4.93 -1.69
C ASP A 193 11.88 5.96 -1.19
N TYR A 194 12.00 6.32 0.09
CA TYR A 194 11.08 7.22 0.79
C TYR A 194 10.92 8.58 0.12
N SER A 195 11.99 9.08 -0.52
CA SER A 195 11.97 10.34 -1.26
C SER A 195 11.03 10.30 -2.47
N GLY A 196 10.73 9.11 -3.00
CA GLY A 196 9.76 8.92 -4.09
C GLY A 196 8.33 8.66 -3.61
N MET A 197 8.11 8.47 -2.31
CA MET A 197 6.83 8.01 -1.76
C MET A 197 5.98 9.17 -1.21
N LYS A 198 4.66 9.01 -1.30
CA LYS A 198 3.68 9.69 -0.46
C LYS A 198 2.66 8.65 0.03
N HIS A 199 2.37 8.68 1.32
CA HIS A 199 1.33 7.83 1.91
C HIS A 199 0.09 8.68 2.17
N LEU A 200 -1.09 8.20 1.79
CA LEU A 200 -2.32 8.99 1.89
C LEU A 200 -3.54 8.16 2.25
N VAL A 201 -4.51 8.87 2.85
CA VAL A 201 -5.87 8.41 3.08
C VAL A 201 -6.78 9.12 2.09
N ALA A 202 -7.53 8.37 1.29
CA ALA A 202 -8.52 8.88 0.36
C ALA A 202 -9.94 8.63 0.89
N PHE A 203 -10.69 9.70 1.09
CA PHE A 203 -12.10 9.72 1.45
C PHE A 203 -12.95 9.85 0.18
N LYS A 204 -13.53 8.74 -0.24
CA LYS A 204 -14.31 8.62 -1.48
C LYS A 204 -15.75 9.08 -1.24
N VAL A 205 -16.22 10.00 -2.10
CA VAL A 205 -17.64 10.36 -2.13
C VAL A 205 -18.50 9.15 -2.53
N ALA A 206 -17.92 8.18 -3.25
CA ALA A 206 -18.58 6.94 -3.63
C ALA A 206 -19.12 6.10 -2.47
N GLY A 207 -18.61 6.27 -1.23
CA GLY A 207 -19.15 5.55 -0.07
C GLY A 207 -20.55 6.00 0.35
N PHE A 208 -20.97 7.22 -0.02
CA PHE A 208 -22.32 7.70 0.25
C PHE A 208 -23.29 7.02 -0.74
N GLU A 209 -24.21 6.20 -0.22
CA GLU A 209 -25.18 5.46 -1.05
C GLU A 209 -26.00 6.36 -1.98
N SER A 210 -26.38 7.55 -1.50
CA SER A 210 -27.11 8.54 -2.30
C SER A 210 -26.29 9.11 -3.47
N LEU A 211 -24.96 9.00 -3.43
CA LEU A 211 -24.05 9.57 -4.43
C LEU A 211 -23.33 8.51 -5.28
N LYS A 212 -23.30 7.24 -4.84
CA LYS A 212 -22.58 6.11 -5.46
C LYS A 212 -22.80 5.96 -6.97
N ASN A 213 -24.05 6.15 -7.41
CA ASN A 213 -24.44 6.01 -8.82
C ASN A 213 -24.49 7.34 -9.60
N THR A 214 -23.94 8.42 -9.04
CA THR A 214 -23.95 9.76 -9.66
C THR A 214 -22.55 10.13 -10.16
N TYR A 215 -22.41 11.23 -10.91
CA TYR A 215 -21.07 11.72 -11.28
C TYR A 215 -20.26 12.21 -10.06
N TRP A 216 -20.92 12.53 -8.93
CA TRP A 216 -20.27 12.98 -7.71
C TRP A 216 -19.39 11.91 -7.06
N SER A 217 -19.71 10.62 -7.25
CA SER A 217 -18.88 9.54 -6.70
C SER A 217 -17.47 9.48 -7.30
N LEU A 218 -17.21 10.19 -8.40
CA LEU A 218 -15.87 10.30 -8.98
C LEU A 218 -14.97 11.27 -8.22
N ILE A 219 -15.49 11.97 -7.20
CA ILE A 219 -14.70 12.87 -6.36
C ILE A 219 -14.22 12.13 -5.13
N GLU A 220 -13.01 12.45 -4.71
CA GLU A 220 -12.47 12.06 -3.42
C GLU A 220 -11.67 13.21 -2.81
N PHE A 221 -11.59 13.20 -1.48
CA PHE A 221 -10.75 14.07 -0.69
C PHE A 221 -9.58 13.26 -0.16
N GLN A 222 -8.39 13.86 -0.11
CA GLN A 222 -7.17 13.17 0.29
C GLN A 222 -6.51 13.92 1.44
N VAL A 223 -5.94 13.18 2.38
CA VAL A 223 -4.97 13.70 3.35
C VAL A 223 -3.77 12.80 3.29
N GLY A 224 -2.58 13.36 3.13
CA GLY A 224 -1.38 12.55 3.00
C GLY A 224 -0.15 13.17 3.63
N TYR A 225 0.88 12.34 3.71
CA TYR A 225 2.16 12.63 4.30
C TYR A 225 3.29 12.28 3.33
N TYR A 226 4.31 13.12 3.28
CA TYR A 226 5.56 12.81 2.60
C TYR A 226 6.75 13.58 3.17
N ALA A 227 7.94 13.01 3.02
CA ALA A 227 9.21 13.63 3.38
C ALA A 227 10.18 13.63 2.19
N ARG A 228 11.03 14.66 2.09
CA ARG A 228 12.04 14.82 1.03
C ARG A 228 13.35 15.26 1.64
N GLY A 229 14.49 15.01 0.98
CA GLY A 229 15.77 15.54 1.43
C GLY A 229 16.36 14.84 2.65
N TYR A 230 15.92 13.62 2.96
CA TYR A 230 16.38 12.83 4.11
C TYR A 230 17.38 11.74 3.71
N ARG A 231 17.47 11.42 2.41
CA ARG A 231 18.36 10.37 1.92
C ARG A 231 19.63 10.97 1.32
N SER A 232 20.71 10.21 1.38
CA SER A 232 22.03 10.67 0.91
C SER A 232 22.10 11.02 -0.58
N TYR A 233 21.18 10.47 -1.38
CA TYR A 233 21.04 10.76 -2.81
C TYR A 233 20.14 11.98 -3.10
N ASP A 234 19.49 12.56 -2.09
CA ASP A 234 18.63 13.72 -2.29
C ASP A 234 19.48 14.99 -2.48
N ILE A 235 19.03 15.85 -3.40
CA ILE A 235 19.66 17.15 -3.67
C ILE A 235 18.91 18.32 -3.01
N THR A 236 17.76 18.04 -2.40
CA THR A 236 16.89 19.02 -1.74
C THR A 236 17.13 19.04 -0.24
N ASN A 237 16.87 20.17 0.41
CA ASN A 237 16.86 20.23 1.87
C ASN A 237 15.79 19.31 2.45
N SER A 238 16.04 18.79 3.65
CA SER A 238 15.09 17.96 4.37
C SER A 238 13.81 18.72 4.66
N SER A 239 12.68 18.15 4.24
CA SER A 239 11.37 18.72 4.47
C SER A 239 10.32 17.65 4.72
N GLN A 240 9.32 17.99 5.53
CA GLN A 240 8.19 17.12 5.86
C GLN A 240 6.90 17.86 5.56
N HIS A 241 5.91 17.15 5.00
CA HIS A 241 4.69 17.76 4.50
C HIS A 241 3.47 16.93 4.88
N VAL A 242 2.46 17.60 5.43
CA VAL A 242 1.09 17.10 5.52
C VAL A 242 0.27 17.91 4.54
N TYR A 243 -0.39 17.24 3.59
CA TYR A 243 -1.18 17.89 2.57
C TYR A 243 -2.65 17.47 2.63
N ALA A 244 -3.51 18.33 2.10
CA ALA A 244 -4.88 18.02 1.77
C ALA A 244 -5.08 18.13 0.25
N GLY A 245 -5.91 17.25 -0.31
CA GLY A 245 -6.14 17.20 -1.75
C GLY A 245 -7.58 16.90 -2.14
N ILE A 246 -7.90 17.22 -3.39
CA ILE A 246 -9.14 16.82 -4.07
C ILE A 246 -8.77 16.17 -5.39
N GLY A 247 -9.32 14.98 -5.62
CA GLY A 247 -8.91 14.11 -6.71
C GLY A 247 -10.06 13.39 -7.39
N ILE A 248 -9.69 12.64 -8.43
CA ILE A 248 -10.59 11.72 -9.11
C ILE A 248 -10.47 10.36 -8.42
N SER A 249 -11.60 9.79 -8.00
CA SER A 249 -11.65 8.45 -7.42
C SER A 249 -11.42 7.39 -8.48
N LEU A 250 -10.15 7.04 -8.69
CA LEU A 250 -9.74 6.05 -9.68
C LEU A 250 -10.23 4.64 -9.35
N SER A 251 -10.37 4.31 -8.06
CA SER A 251 -10.93 3.02 -7.64
C SER A 251 -12.40 2.89 -8.03
N ASN A 252 -13.20 3.94 -7.85
CA ASN A 252 -14.59 3.97 -8.31
C ASN A 252 -14.71 4.08 -9.83
N LEU A 253 -13.82 4.84 -10.47
CA LEU A 253 -13.75 4.92 -11.92
C LEU A 253 -13.46 3.53 -12.51
N ALA A 254 -12.47 2.81 -12.00
CA ALA A 254 -12.18 1.43 -12.38
C ALA A 254 -13.33 0.46 -12.07
N GLN A 255 -14.03 0.61 -10.95
CA GLN A 255 -15.24 -0.16 -10.66
C GLN A 255 -16.30 -0.02 -11.77
N ARG A 256 -16.47 1.18 -12.33
CA ARG A 256 -17.41 1.41 -13.44
C ARG A 256 -16.95 0.81 -14.78
N SER A 257 -15.66 0.58 -14.96
CA SER A 257 -15.15 -0.15 -16.13
C SER A 257 -15.29 -1.67 -16.01
N GLU A 258 -15.64 -2.18 -14.83
CA GLU A 258 -15.73 -3.63 -14.52
C GLU A 258 -14.41 -4.40 -14.68
N ILE A 259 -13.26 -3.70 -14.75
CA ILE A 259 -11.93 -4.30 -14.82
C ILE A 259 -11.40 -4.52 -13.40
N ASN A 260 -11.45 -5.76 -12.91
CA ASN A 260 -11.18 -6.10 -11.50
C ASN A 260 -9.75 -5.77 -11.07
N VAL A 261 -8.76 -6.01 -11.93
CA VAL A 261 -7.35 -5.72 -11.61
C VAL A 261 -7.10 -4.23 -11.40
N LEU A 262 -7.79 -3.35 -12.12
CA LEU A 262 -7.65 -1.89 -11.94
C LEU A 262 -8.33 -1.42 -10.65
N LYS A 263 -9.48 -2.00 -10.30
CA LYS A 263 -10.14 -1.74 -9.02
C LYS A 263 -9.21 -2.10 -7.86
N ASN A 264 -8.57 -3.27 -7.92
CA ASN A 264 -7.64 -3.71 -6.88
C ASN A 264 -6.39 -2.84 -6.84
N LEU A 265 -5.83 -2.47 -8.00
CA LEU A 265 -4.67 -1.58 -8.08
C LEU A 265 -4.96 -0.21 -7.45
N PHE A 266 -6.00 0.48 -7.90
CA PHE A 266 -6.29 1.85 -7.43
C PHE A 266 -6.86 1.94 -6.02
N LYS A 267 -7.19 0.80 -5.41
CA LYS A 267 -7.51 0.74 -3.98
C LYS A 267 -6.29 0.97 -3.09
N PHE A 268 -5.10 0.63 -3.60
CA PHE A 268 -3.84 0.72 -2.85
C PHE A 268 -2.84 1.68 -3.48
N TYR A 269 -2.98 2.01 -4.76
CA TYR A 269 -2.05 2.89 -5.47
C TYR A 269 -2.72 4.17 -5.96
N GLN A 270 -2.04 5.30 -5.74
CA GLN A 270 -2.40 6.60 -6.28
C GLN A 270 -1.41 6.99 -7.37
N PRO A 271 -1.81 7.02 -8.65
CA PRO A 271 -0.99 7.59 -9.71
C PRO A 271 -0.78 9.09 -9.47
N GLY A 272 0.47 9.55 -9.55
CA GLY A 272 0.80 10.97 -9.44
C GLY A 272 0.04 11.83 -10.47
N HIS A 273 -0.19 13.09 -10.11
CA HIS A 273 -0.86 14.08 -10.96
C HIS A 273 -2.34 13.80 -11.31
N THR A 274 -3.04 13.02 -10.48
CA THR A 274 -4.49 12.72 -10.64
C THR A 274 -5.38 13.48 -9.65
N TYR A 275 -4.79 14.39 -8.88
CA TYR A 275 -5.42 15.24 -7.88
C TYR A 275 -4.72 16.60 -7.83
N ALA A 276 -5.38 17.57 -7.19
CA ALA A 276 -4.78 18.82 -6.77
C ALA A 276 -4.57 18.79 -5.26
N GLU A 277 -3.43 19.28 -4.79
CA GLU A 277 -3.06 19.28 -3.37
C GLU A 277 -2.58 20.67 -2.91
N THR A 278 -2.66 20.88 -1.61
CA THR A 278 -2.02 21.98 -0.91
C THR A 278 -1.44 21.47 0.40
N ASP A 279 -0.24 21.93 0.74
CA ASP A 279 0.32 21.66 2.06
C ASP A 279 -0.54 22.37 3.11
N MET A 280 -0.95 21.60 4.12
CA MET A 280 -1.61 22.09 5.33
C MET A 280 -0.58 22.39 6.42
N TRP A 281 0.55 21.69 6.37
CA TRP A 281 1.68 21.87 7.25
C TRP A 281 2.96 21.43 6.52
N SER A 282 4.04 22.19 6.72
CA SER A 282 5.36 21.86 6.20
C SER A 282 6.47 22.37 7.12
N ARG A 283 7.61 21.70 7.20
CA ARG A 283 8.82 22.20 7.92
C ARG A 283 10.14 21.67 7.39
#